data_AF-H2Y6I6-F1
#
_entry.id   AF-H2Y6I6-F1
#
_cell.length_a   1.000
_cell.length_b   1.000
_cell.length_c   1.000
_cell.angle_alpha   90.00
_cell.angle_beta   90.00
_cell.angle_gamma   90.00
#
_symmetry.space_group_name_H-M   'P 1'
#
loop_
_entity.id
_entity.type
_entity.pdbx_description
1 polymer ?
#
loop_
_entity_poly.entity_id
_entity_poly.type
_entity_poly.pdbx_seq_one_letter_code
_entity_poly.pdbx_strand_id
1 'polypeptide(L)'
;KKVRGQNKNRPRPNKEQLTTKLCPSKVRGDGVCAFAEKCQYLHDITKYMEIKPPDLGEKCFAFQTYGKCDYTFTCRFAGDHVEKTENGYINIVDEEKVRENAIETKNILPRDLQINLRKRKFDFSKTDAALKENQDRKAKLRKTDQENGKPPGGIITSEDVLSSRVGCVLNDDMIPLKTMEKKTLDFRDKLYLAPLTTCGNLPFRVVCKRLGADITCGEMALATNILQAKGAEWALIKRHPCEDVFGVQLCGAFPDTMARSAELVAKTCEVDFIDINLGCPIDMIYKKGAGSALMRRTNKLLDIVTCMNSVIDIPLTCKVRAGVETNKNCAHVVLPKLRDRGVALTTVHGRSREARYTKVADWGYINECASVAAPMPVFGNGDIFSYHDYCSVVENTSVSGVMIARGALIKPWLFTEIKERRDWDISSSERFDILRGFTNEGLIHWGSDTRGIETTRRFLLEWLSFLHRYIPVGLLERIPQRINERPPYYVGRNDLETLMASPNSNDWVRISEMLLGKVPDSFQFLPKHKANSYK
;
A
#
# COMPACT_ATOMS: atom_id res chain seq x y z
N LYS A 1 -22.61 27.53 3.83
CA LYS A 1 -21.44 27.25 2.96
C LYS A 1 -21.19 25.75 2.94
N LYS A 2 -21.23 25.08 1.77
CA LYS A 2 -20.92 23.65 1.63
C LYS A 2 -19.50 23.37 2.14
N VAL A 3 -19.34 22.43 3.07
CA VAL A 3 -18.01 22.10 3.62
C VAL A 3 -17.37 21.04 2.73
N ARG A 4 -16.24 21.38 2.10
CA ARG A 4 -15.48 20.47 1.22
C ARG A 4 -14.35 19.78 1.98
N GLY A 5 -13.88 18.65 1.45
CA GLY A 5 -12.79 17.87 2.04
C GLY A 5 -11.52 18.69 2.38
N GLN A 6 -10.96 18.44 3.57
CA GLN A 6 -9.76 19.12 4.07
C GLN A 6 -8.64 18.13 4.43
N ASN A 7 -7.42 18.46 3.99
CA ASN A 7 -6.20 17.71 4.27
C ASN A 7 -5.47 18.15 5.57
N LYS A 8 -5.87 19.27 6.18
CA LYS A 8 -5.21 19.87 7.37
C LYS A 8 -6.25 20.12 8.46
N ASN A 9 -5.81 20.20 9.72
CA ASN A 9 -6.62 20.57 10.89
C ASN A 9 -7.90 19.74 11.10
N ARG A 10 -7.83 18.43 10.90
CA ARG A 10 -8.95 17.53 11.22
C ARG A 10 -9.15 17.45 12.73
N PRO A 11 -10.40 17.43 13.21
CA PRO A 11 -10.69 17.17 14.62
C PRO A 11 -10.09 15.82 15.02
N ARG A 12 -9.45 15.78 16.19
CA ARG A 12 -8.93 14.53 16.74
C ARG A 12 -10.13 13.73 17.27
N PRO A 13 -10.15 12.40 17.10
CA PRO A 13 -11.18 11.59 17.75
C PRO A 13 -11.12 11.82 19.26
N ASN A 14 -12.30 11.83 19.89
CA ASN A 14 -12.39 11.95 21.34
C ASN A 14 -11.59 10.81 21.99
N LYS A 15 -10.74 11.16 22.97
CA LYS A 15 -10.03 10.16 23.75
C LYS A 15 -11.00 9.57 24.76
N GLU A 16 -11.39 8.33 24.56
CA GLU A 16 -12.07 7.54 25.59
C GLU A 16 -11.17 7.39 26.82
N GLN A 17 -11.78 7.40 28.00
CA GLN A 17 -11.08 7.19 29.27
C GLN A 17 -10.58 5.74 29.34
N LEU A 18 -9.36 5.51 29.84
CA LEU A 18 -8.78 4.16 29.91
C LEU A 18 -9.50 3.26 30.93
N THR A 19 -10.12 3.87 31.94
CA THR A 19 -10.88 3.20 33.00
C THR A 19 -12.13 2.48 32.51
N THR A 20 -12.68 2.87 31.36
CA THR A 20 -13.85 2.22 30.74
C THR A 20 -13.46 1.13 29.75
N LYS A 21 -12.16 0.92 29.50
CA LYS A 21 -11.67 -0.10 28.57
C LYS A 21 -11.23 -1.36 29.29
N LEU A 22 -11.63 -2.50 28.76
CA LEU A 22 -11.14 -3.79 29.23
C LEU A 22 -9.62 -3.90 28.99
N CYS A 23 -8.91 -4.44 29.97
CA CYS A 23 -7.48 -4.67 29.92
C CYS A 23 -7.10 -5.57 28.74
N PRO A 24 -6.15 -5.19 27.86
CA PRO A 24 -5.76 -6.00 26.71
C PRO A 24 -5.31 -7.42 27.06
N SER A 25 -4.73 -7.64 28.24
CA SER A 25 -4.37 -9.00 28.71
C SER A 25 -5.60 -9.85 29.02
N LYS A 26 -6.70 -9.24 29.46
CA LYS A 26 -7.98 -9.94 29.66
C LYS A 26 -8.67 -10.23 28.32
N VAL A 27 -8.57 -9.32 27.36
CA VAL A 27 -9.10 -9.54 25.99
C VAL A 27 -8.42 -10.73 25.32
N ARG A 28 -7.08 -10.83 25.41
CA ARG A 28 -6.29 -11.91 24.82
C ARG A 28 -6.37 -13.24 25.57
N GLY A 29 -6.89 -13.24 26.80
CA GLY A 29 -6.89 -14.44 27.64
C GLY A 29 -5.55 -14.77 28.31
N ASP A 30 -4.61 -13.83 28.38
CA ASP A 30 -3.24 -14.02 28.94
C ASP A 30 -3.23 -14.28 30.48
N GLY A 31 -4.38 -14.45 31.12
CA GLY A 31 -4.56 -14.70 32.56
C GLY A 31 -4.23 -13.49 33.44
N VAL A 32 -2.94 -13.11 33.50
CA VAL A 32 -2.37 -12.13 34.43
C VAL A 32 -1.94 -10.85 33.71
N CYS A 33 -2.37 -9.70 34.22
CA CYS A 33 -1.94 -8.40 33.72
C CYS A 33 -0.52 -8.10 34.20
N ALA A 34 0.42 -7.84 33.29
CA ALA A 34 1.80 -7.49 33.61
C ALA A 34 1.96 -6.21 34.46
N PHE A 35 0.92 -5.36 34.51
CA PHE A 35 0.90 -4.12 35.29
C PHE A 35 0.10 -4.25 36.60
N ALA A 36 -0.60 -5.37 36.81
CA ALA A 36 -1.41 -5.67 38.00
C ALA A 36 -2.17 -4.43 38.53
N GLU A 37 -1.94 -4.05 39.80
CA GLU A 37 -2.60 -2.94 40.49
C GLU A 37 -2.27 -1.55 39.93
N LYS A 38 -1.18 -1.39 39.18
CA LYS A 38 -0.82 -0.13 38.51
C LYS A 38 -1.54 0.05 37.17
N CYS A 39 -2.36 -0.91 36.76
CA CYS A 39 -3.03 -0.88 35.48
C CYS A 39 -4.28 0.02 35.53
N GLN A 40 -4.36 1.00 34.62
CA GLN A 40 -5.48 1.94 34.53
C GLN A 40 -6.72 1.39 33.79
N TYR A 41 -6.66 0.15 33.30
CA TYR A 41 -7.72 -0.50 32.56
C TYR A 41 -8.65 -1.31 33.47
N LEU A 42 -9.89 -1.51 33.04
CA LEU A 42 -10.84 -2.37 33.73
C LEU A 42 -10.42 -3.85 33.62
N HIS A 43 -10.47 -4.60 34.72
CA HIS A 43 -10.14 -6.03 34.76
C HIS A 43 -11.37 -6.93 34.98
N ASP A 44 -12.49 -6.33 35.40
CA ASP A 44 -13.76 -7.00 35.64
C ASP A 44 -14.56 -7.08 34.33
N ILE A 45 -14.69 -8.30 33.81
CA ILE A 45 -15.37 -8.57 32.54
C ILE A 45 -16.88 -8.30 32.68
N THR A 46 -17.48 -8.63 33.82
CA THR A 46 -18.91 -8.45 34.05
C THR A 46 -19.26 -6.96 34.03
N LYS A 47 -18.49 -6.15 34.77
CA LYS A 47 -18.65 -4.68 34.71
C LYS A 47 -18.40 -4.12 33.32
N TYR A 48 -17.46 -4.69 32.57
CA TYR A 48 -17.21 -4.26 31.20
C TYR A 48 -18.41 -4.54 30.29
N MET A 49 -19.03 -5.72 30.40
CA MET A 49 -20.19 -6.09 29.59
C MET A 49 -21.41 -5.22 29.88
N GLU A 50 -21.55 -4.69 31.10
CA GLU A 50 -22.62 -3.74 31.47
C GLU A 50 -22.42 -2.35 30.84
N ILE A 51 -21.18 -1.85 30.76
CA ILE A 51 -20.87 -0.54 30.16
C ILE A 51 -20.70 -0.59 28.64
N LYS A 52 -20.50 -1.80 28.10
CA LYS A 52 -20.26 -2.02 26.67
C LYS A 52 -21.51 -1.61 25.88
N PRO A 53 -21.38 -0.81 24.81
CA PRO A 53 -22.53 -0.49 23.98
C PRO A 53 -23.08 -1.75 23.29
N PRO A 54 -24.39 -1.79 22.96
CA PRO A 54 -25.03 -2.98 22.42
C PRO A 54 -24.37 -3.46 21.13
N ASP A 55 -24.44 -4.77 20.90
CA ASP A 55 -23.91 -5.36 19.68
C ASP A 55 -24.64 -4.82 18.44
N LEU A 56 -23.90 -4.72 17.34
CA LEU A 56 -24.35 -4.09 16.09
C LEU A 56 -25.05 -5.08 15.16
N GLY A 57 -24.95 -6.38 15.46
CA GLY A 57 -25.59 -7.45 14.72
C GLY A 57 -25.43 -8.79 15.45
N GLU A 58 -26.11 -9.81 14.94
CA GLU A 58 -26.19 -11.13 15.57
C GLU A 58 -24.99 -12.03 15.27
N LYS A 59 -24.32 -11.83 14.12
CA LYS A 59 -23.25 -12.73 13.63
C LYS A 59 -21.91 -12.02 13.54
N CYS A 60 -20.88 -12.65 14.11
CA CYS A 60 -19.51 -12.17 14.08
C CYS A 60 -18.76 -12.80 12.91
N PHE A 61 -18.37 -11.99 11.91
CA PHE A 61 -17.65 -12.50 10.73
C PHE A 61 -16.37 -13.28 11.10
N ALA A 62 -15.60 -12.79 12.09
CA ALA A 62 -14.38 -13.45 12.54
C ALA A 62 -14.66 -14.85 13.10
N PHE A 63 -15.64 -14.97 14.00
CA PHE A 63 -16.02 -16.24 14.59
C PHE A 63 -16.64 -17.20 13.57
N GLN A 64 -17.56 -16.71 12.72
CA GLN A 64 -18.22 -17.54 11.73
C GLN A 64 -17.25 -18.14 10.70
N THR A 65 -16.22 -17.38 10.32
CA THR A 65 -15.24 -17.77 9.31
C THR A 65 -14.09 -18.60 9.89
N TYR A 66 -13.55 -18.17 11.04
CA TYR A 66 -12.30 -18.74 11.59
C TYR A 66 -12.50 -19.52 12.89
N GLY A 67 -13.73 -19.63 13.39
CA GLY A 67 -14.06 -20.27 14.66
C GLY A 67 -13.62 -19.52 15.91
N LYS A 68 -12.94 -18.38 15.77
CA LYS A 68 -12.48 -17.55 16.90
C LYS A 68 -12.51 -16.06 16.59
N CYS A 69 -12.65 -15.25 17.64
CA CYS A 69 -12.53 -13.79 17.55
C CYS A 69 -11.49 -13.28 18.56
N ASP A 70 -10.39 -12.71 18.07
CA ASP A 70 -9.30 -12.18 18.90
C ASP A 70 -9.71 -11.02 19.82
N TYR A 71 -10.87 -10.41 19.56
CA TYR A 71 -11.41 -9.29 20.34
C TYR A 71 -12.36 -9.74 21.44
N THR A 72 -12.74 -11.03 21.48
CA THR A 72 -13.50 -11.68 22.56
C THR A 72 -14.65 -10.80 23.08
N PHE A 73 -14.59 -10.37 24.34
CA PHE A 73 -15.62 -9.57 25.01
C PHE A 73 -15.78 -8.17 24.42
N THR A 74 -14.74 -7.60 23.81
CA THR A 74 -14.76 -6.26 23.22
C THR A 74 -15.37 -6.21 21.82
N CYS A 75 -15.58 -7.38 21.19
CA CYS A 75 -16.22 -7.52 19.89
C CYS A 75 -17.63 -6.91 19.90
N ARG A 76 -18.04 -6.14 18.89
CA ARG A 76 -19.40 -5.59 18.75
C ARG A 76 -20.40 -6.55 18.11
N PHE A 77 -20.04 -7.82 18.03
CA PHE A 77 -20.85 -8.96 17.62
C PHE A 77 -20.63 -10.12 18.62
N ALA A 78 -20.37 -9.77 19.88
CA ALA A 78 -19.99 -10.74 20.91
C ALA A 78 -21.10 -11.74 21.21
N GLY A 79 -22.37 -11.38 21.03
CA GLY A 79 -23.51 -12.28 21.25
C GLY A 79 -23.46 -13.58 20.45
N ASP A 80 -22.69 -13.62 19.35
CA ASP A 80 -22.47 -14.82 18.54
C ASP A 80 -21.47 -15.81 19.17
N HIS A 81 -20.57 -15.34 20.03
CA HIS A 81 -19.42 -16.14 20.53
C HIS A 81 -19.05 -15.86 21.99
N VAL A 82 -19.90 -15.16 22.74
CA VAL A 82 -19.73 -14.89 24.16
C VAL A 82 -20.99 -15.30 24.89
N GLU A 83 -20.85 -16.27 25.80
CA GLU A 83 -21.94 -16.81 26.60
C GLU A 83 -21.83 -16.37 28.06
N LYS A 84 -22.98 -16.12 28.68
CA LYS A 84 -23.07 -15.81 30.11
C LYS A 84 -23.26 -17.11 30.90
N THR A 85 -22.34 -17.38 31.80
CA THR A 85 -22.34 -18.52 32.73
C THR A 85 -22.57 -18.04 34.16
N GLU A 86 -22.81 -18.97 35.10
CA GLU A 86 -22.95 -18.67 36.53
C GLU A 86 -21.73 -17.92 37.10
N ASN A 87 -20.54 -18.16 36.54
CA ASN A 87 -19.26 -17.58 36.99
C ASN A 87 -18.79 -16.38 36.14
N GLY A 88 -19.63 -15.83 35.26
CA GLY A 88 -19.30 -14.65 34.45
C GLY A 88 -19.50 -14.87 32.94
N TYR A 89 -18.57 -14.41 32.12
CA TYR A 89 -18.66 -14.51 30.66
C TYR A 89 -17.53 -15.38 30.10
N ILE A 90 -17.87 -16.30 29.20
CA ILE A 90 -16.91 -17.15 28.50
C ILE A 90 -16.91 -16.81 27.00
N ASN A 91 -15.74 -16.88 26.36
CA ASN A 91 -15.63 -16.74 24.92
C ASN A 91 -15.59 -18.14 24.27
N ILE A 92 -16.56 -18.43 23.42
CA ILE A 92 -16.67 -19.66 22.67
C ILE A 92 -15.64 -19.68 21.55
N VAL A 93 -15.05 -20.84 21.33
CA VAL A 93 -14.14 -21.12 20.21
C VAL A 93 -14.61 -22.40 19.54
N ASP A 94 -14.85 -22.32 18.23
CA ASP A 94 -15.13 -23.47 17.38
C ASP A 94 -13.78 -24.06 16.92
N GLU A 95 -13.35 -25.11 17.60
CA GLU A 95 -12.05 -25.74 17.35
C GLU A 95 -11.93 -26.38 15.96
N GLU A 96 -13.05 -26.84 15.38
CA GLU A 96 -13.06 -27.44 14.04
C GLU A 96 -12.72 -26.37 13.00
N LYS A 97 -13.43 -25.24 13.02
CA LYS A 97 -13.14 -24.12 12.13
C LYS A 97 -11.76 -23.51 12.36
N VAL A 98 -11.26 -23.50 13.60
CA VAL A 98 -9.88 -23.01 13.87
C VAL A 98 -8.84 -23.92 13.22
N ARG A 99 -9.08 -25.23 13.16
CA ARG A 99 -8.18 -26.17 12.46
C ARG A 99 -8.24 -26.02 10.95
N GLU A 100 -9.41 -25.75 10.40
CA GLU A 100 -9.63 -25.61 8.96
C GLU A 100 -9.22 -24.22 8.43
N ASN A 101 -9.49 -23.17 9.19
CA ASN A 101 -9.36 -21.78 8.78
C ASN A 101 -8.46 -21.01 9.75
N ALA A 102 -7.19 -20.87 9.40
CA ALA A 102 -6.25 -20.06 10.17
C ALA A 102 -6.30 -18.58 9.74
N ILE A 103 -6.39 -17.66 10.71
CA ILE A 103 -6.22 -16.22 10.49
C ILE A 103 -4.73 -15.94 10.26
N GLU A 104 -4.24 -16.21 9.05
CA GLU A 104 -2.81 -16.07 8.72
C GLU A 104 -2.48 -14.72 8.07
N THR A 105 -2.86 -13.60 8.70
CA THR A 105 -2.28 -12.33 8.25
C THR A 105 -0.77 -12.36 8.54
N LYS A 106 0.04 -12.30 7.49
CA LYS A 106 1.50 -12.35 7.57
C LYS A 106 2.09 -10.97 7.82
N ASN A 107 3.37 -10.94 8.23
CA ASN A 107 4.15 -9.72 8.53
C ASN A 107 3.61 -8.91 9.73
N ILE A 108 3.03 -9.59 10.73
CA ILE A 108 2.68 -8.96 12.00
C ILE A 108 3.97 -8.70 12.78
N LEU A 109 4.18 -7.46 13.23
CA LEU A 109 5.35 -7.07 14.03
C LEU A 109 5.38 -7.83 15.37
N PRO A 110 6.33 -8.76 15.58
CA PRO A 110 6.45 -9.47 16.85
C PRO A 110 6.92 -8.50 17.95
N ARG A 111 6.49 -8.76 19.19
CA ARG A 111 6.84 -7.91 20.34
C ARG A 111 8.35 -7.84 20.59
N ASP A 112 9.05 -8.95 20.43
CA ASP A 112 10.49 -9.03 20.64
C ASP A 112 11.26 -8.25 19.58
N LEU A 113 10.85 -8.35 18.31
CA LEU A 113 11.41 -7.56 17.23
C LEU A 113 11.18 -6.05 17.47
N GLN A 114 9.99 -5.67 17.92
CA GLN A 114 9.70 -4.28 18.29
C GLN A 114 10.63 -3.77 19.40
N ILE A 115 10.88 -4.58 20.43
CA ILE A 115 11.79 -4.24 21.53
C ILE A 115 13.22 -4.11 20.99
N ASN A 116 13.67 -5.05 20.16
CA ASN A 116 15.02 -5.06 19.58
C ASN A 116 15.27 -3.83 18.70
N LEU A 117 14.31 -3.44 17.86
CA LEU A 117 14.39 -2.24 17.04
C LEU A 117 14.45 -0.97 17.90
N ARG A 118 13.60 -0.86 18.93
CA ARG A 118 13.60 0.31 19.84
C ARG A 118 14.88 0.41 20.65
N LYS A 119 15.47 -0.71 21.05
CA LYS A 119 16.76 -0.78 21.75
C LYS A 119 17.97 -0.71 20.80
N ARG A 120 17.74 -0.58 19.47
CA ARG A 120 18.79 -0.57 18.43
C ARG A 120 19.71 -1.79 18.48
N LYS A 121 19.15 -2.96 18.81
CA LYS A 121 19.86 -4.24 18.91
C LYS A 121 19.71 -5.14 17.67
N PHE A 122 18.95 -4.69 16.67
CA PHE A 122 18.78 -5.46 15.44
C PHE A 122 20.07 -5.42 14.62
N ASP A 123 20.47 -6.58 14.09
CA ASP A 123 21.69 -6.72 13.30
C ASP A 123 21.52 -6.19 11.87
N PHE A 124 22.30 -5.15 11.54
CA PHE A 124 22.38 -4.51 10.23
C PHE A 124 23.78 -4.63 9.61
N SER A 125 24.54 -5.66 10.00
CA SER A 125 25.90 -5.92 9.51
C SER A 125 26.01 -5.90 7.98
N LYS A 126 25.03 -6.47 7.25
CA LYS A 126 25.01 -6.42 5.77
C LYS A 126 24.91 -4.98 5.26
N THR A 127 24.03 -4.17 5.84
CA THR A 127 23.91 -2.75 5.48
C THR A 127 25.17 -1.97 5.82
N ASP A 128 25.77 -2.17 6.99
CA ASP A 128 26.99 -1.47 7.38
C ASP A 128 28.15 -1.77 6.41
N ALA A 129 28.30 -3.03 5.99
CA ALA A 129 29.26 -3.44 4.97
C ALA A 129 28.96 -2.78 3.60
N ALA A 130 27.72 -2.85 3.13
CA ALA A 130 27.31 -2.28 1.84
C ALA A 130 27.48 -0.75 1.78
N LEU A 131 27.25 -0.04 2.90
CA LEU A 131 27.48 1.40 2.98
C LEU A 131 28.96 1.74 2.89
N LYS A 132 29.82 0.99 3.60
CA LYS A 132 31.28 1.15 3.55
C LYS A 132 31.81 0.90 2.15
N GLU A 133 31.42 -0.21 1.52
CA GLU A 133 31.82 -0.54 0.15
C GLU A 133 31.40 0.55 -0.85
N ASN A 134 30.17 1.08 -0.74
CA ASN A 134 29.73 2.16 -1.61
C ASN A 134 30.52 3.47 -1.39
N GLN A 135 30.92 3.77 -0.14
CA GLN A 135 31.78 4.92 0.16
C GLN A 135 33.18 4.74 -0.43
N ASP A 136 33.77 3.57 -0.26
CA ASP A 136 35.10 3.24 -0.79
C ASP A 136 35.13 3.29 -2.32
N ARG A 137 34.09 2.74 -2.97
CA ARG A 137 33.92 2.83 -4.43
C ARG A 137 33.88 4.27 -4.92
N LYS A 138 33.19 5.16 -4.22
CA LYS A 138 33.14 6.59 -4.55
C LYS A 138 34.47 7.29 -4.33
N ALA A 139 35.19 6.94 -3.26
CA ALA A 139 36.50 7.51 -3.00
C ALA A 139 37.48 7.14 -4.11
N LYS A 140 37.44 5.88 -4.59
CA LYS A 140 38.23 5.44 -5.75
C LYS A 140 37.88 6.21 -7.02
N LEU A 141 36.60 6.29 -7.39
CA LEU A 141 36.14 7.05 -8.57
C LEU A 141 36.61 8.52 -8.55
N ARG A 142 36.52 9.17 -7.39
CA ARG A 142 36.98 10.57 -7.24
C ARG A 142 38.49 10.73 -7.43
N LYS A 143 39.30 9.77 -6.99
CA LYS A 143 40.75 9.79 -7.20
C LYS A 143 41.08 9.61 -8.69
N THR A 144 40.43 8.67 -9.36
CA THR A 144 40.61 8.43 -10.79
C THR A 144 40.17 9.63 -11.65
N ASP A 145 39.07 10.29 -11.30
CA ASP A 145 38.61 11.50 -11.99
C ASP A 145 39.59 12.68 -11.81
N GLN A 146 40.24 12.78 -10.64
CA GLN A 146 41.27 13.79 -10.35
C GLN A 146 42.58 13.51 -11.10
N GLU A 147 42.99 12.24 -11.20
CA GLU A 147 44.19 11.82 -11.92
C GLU A 147 44.03 11.96 -13.45
N ASN A 148 42.83 11.79 -13.99
CA ASN A 148 42.54 11.91 -15.42
C ASN A 148 42.13 13.31 -15.88
N GLY A 149 42.16 14.34 -15.02
CA GLY A 149 41.91 15.72 -15.38
C GLY A 149 40.51 16.02 -15.95
N LYS A 150 39.51 15.16 -15.74
CA LYS A 150 38.15 15.36 -16.27
C LYS A 150 37.34 16.28 -15.34
N PRO A 151 36.62 17.29 -15.87
CA PRO A 151 35.68 18.05 -15.06
C PRO A 151 34.52 17.15 -14.60
N PRO A 152 33.88 17.43 -13.45
CA PRO A 152 32.88 16.55 -12.87
C PRO A 152 31.63 16.51 -13.75
N GLY A 153 31.47 15.44 -14.55
CA GLY A 153 30.31 15.22 -15.41
C GLY A 153 30.56 14.61 -16.80
N GLY A 154 31.81 14.29 -17.16
CA GLY A 154 32.13 13.67 -18.46
C GLY A 154 31.73 12.19 -18.55
N ILE A 155 31.15 11.81 -19.69
CA ILE A 155 30.79 10.42 -20.03
C ILE A 155 32.08 9.62 -20.26
N ILE A 156 32.18 8.43 -19.67
CA ILE A 156 33.26 7.46 -19.94
C ILE A 156 32.96 6.83 -21.30
N THR A 157 33.83 7.04 -22.30
CA THR A 157 33.79 6.32 -23.58
C THR A 157 34.50 4.97 -23.45
N SER A 158 34.12 4.01 -24.29
CA SER A 158 34.64 2.64 -24.28
C SER A 158 36.16 2.51 -24.46
N GLU A 159 36.82 3.56 -24.97
CA GLU A 159 38.27 3.58 -25.20
C GLU A 159 39.09 3.82 -23.92
N ASP A 160 38.54 4.50 -22.91
CA ASP A 160 39.27 4.78 -21.64
C ASP A 160 39.45 3.55 -20.74
N VAL A 161 38.68 2.47 -20.99
CA VAL A 161 38.66 1.26 -20.15
C VAL A 161 39.79 0.29 -20.52
N LEU A 162 40.37 0.41 -21.72
CA LEU A 162 41.34 -0.56 -22.23
C LEU A 162 42.81 -0.24 -21.89
N SER A 163 43.17 0.99 -21.51
CA SER A 163 44.59 1.37 -21.43
C SER A 163 45.31 1.12 -20.08
N SER A 164 44.62 0.62 -19.04
CA SER A 164 45.17 0.67 -17.66
C SER A 164 45.33 -0.66 -16.91
N ARG A 165 45.23 -1.83 -17.54
CA ARG A 165 45.40 -3.12 -16.82
C ARG A 165 46.66 -3.87 -17.20
N VAL A 166 47.79 -3.51 -16.58
CA VAL A 166 48.99 -4.37 -16.53
C VAL A 166 49.21 -4.80 -15.08
N GLY A 167 48.98 -6.09 -14.78
CA GLY A 167 49.10 -6.67 -13.44
C GLY A 167 48.82 -8.18 -13.42
N CYS A 168 49.20 -8.86 -12.33
CA CYS A 168 48.93 -10.29 -12.16
C CYS A 168 47.43 -10.54 -12.04
N VAL A 169 46.90 -11.45 -12.85
CA VAL A 169 45.49 -11.83 -12.86
C VAL A 169 45.22 -12.73 -11.63
N LEU A 170 44.36 -12.30 -10.73
CA LEU A 170 43.92 -13.11 -9.59
C LEU A 170 42.76 -14.04 -10.00
N ASN A 171 42.54 -15.12 -9.26
CA ASN A 171 41.40 -16.02 -9.52
C ASN A 171 40.05 -15.29 -9.47
N ASP A 172 39.93 -14.28 -8.60
CA ASP A 172 38.75 -13.41 -8.50
C ASP A 172 38.57 -12.51 -9.76
N ASP A 173 39.65 -12.23 -10.50
CA ASP A 173 39.60 -11.51 -11.79
C ASP A 173 39.16 -12.43 -12.94
N MET A 174 39.46 -13.73 -12.84
CA MET A 174 39.09 -14.75 -13.83
C MET A 174 37.68 -15.28 -13.65
N ILE A 175 37.21 -15.35 -12.40
CA ILE A 175 35.88 -15.85 -12.03
C ILE A 175 35.25 -14.80 -11.13
N PRO A 176 34.59 -13.76 -11.69
CA PRO A 176 33.83 -12.82 -10.89
C PRO A 176 32.83 -13.60 -10.05
N LEU A 177 32.91 -13.48 -8.72
CA LEU A 177 31.87 -13.99 -7.84
C LEU A 177 30.54 -13.37 -8.29
N LYS A 178 29.67 -14.21 -8.88
CA LYS A 178 28.36 -13.74 -9.32
C LYS A 178 27.63 -13.25 -8.09
N THR A 179 27.12 -12.01 -8.16
CA THR A 179 26.13 -11.56 -7.16
C THR A 179 25.03 -12.60 -7.10
N MET A 180 24.61 -12.93 -5.88
CA MET A 180 23.60 -13.96 -5.65
C MET A 180 22.39 -13.72 -6.55
N GLU A 181 21.98 -14.75 -7.28
CA GLU A 181 20.84 -14.67 -8.18
C GLU A 181 19.59 -14.39 -7.36
N LYS A 182 18.93 -13.26 -7.66
CA LYS A 182 17.69 -12.88 -7.00
C LYS A 182 16.56 -13.76 -7.50
N LYS A 183 15.55 -14.00 -6.64
CA LYS A 183 14.31 -14.66 -7.05
C LYS A 183 13.77 -13.97 -8.31
N THR A 184 13.64 -14.71 -9.41
CA THR A 184 13.06 -14.17 -10.64
C THR A 184 11.54 -14.08 -10.46
N LEU A 185 11.00 -12.88 -10.62
CA LEU A 185 9.56 -12.66 -10.67
C LEU A 185 9.16 -12.46 -12.12
N ASP A 186 8.23 -13.28 -12.60
CA ASP A 186 7.62 -13.06 -13.90
C ASP A 186 6.51 -12.03 -13.77
N PHE A 187 6.70 -10.87 -14.39
CA PHE A 187 5.74 -9.77 -14.41
C PHE A 187 4.87 -9.77 -15.68
N ARG A 188 5.12 -10.66 -16.65
CA ARG A 188 4.42 -10.67 -17.94
C ARG A 188 2.95 -11.02 -17.76
N ASP A 189 2.09 -10.33 -18.52
CA ASP A 189 0.64 -10.54 -18.56
C ASP A 189 -0.08 -10.44 -17.19
N LYS A 190 0.57 -9.82 -16.19
CA LYS A 190 0.00 -9.65 -14.85
C LYS A 190 -0.58 -8.26 -14.66
N LEU A 191 -1.77 -8.21 -14.06
CA LEU A 191 -2.39 -6.94 -13.68
C LEU A 191 -1.91 -6.49 -12.30
N TYR A 192 -1.38 -5.27 -12.23
CA TYR A 192 -0.76 -4.76 -11.01
C TYR A 192 -1.62 -3.67 -10.37
N LEU A 193 -2.14 -3.93 -9.16
CA LEU A 193 -2.75 -2.91 -8.32
C LEU A 193 -1.69 -1.93 -7.77
N ALA A 194 -1.85 -0.64 -8.06
CA ALA A 194 -0.95 0.39 -7.59
C ALA A 194 -0.91 0.50 -6.04
N PRO A 195 0.22 0.91 -5.46
CA PRO A 195 0.27 1.34 -4.07
C PRO A 195 -0.48 2.67 -3.90
N LEU A 196 -1.60 2.63 -3.18
CA LEU A 196 -2.55 3.75 -3.04
C LEU A 196 -2.56 4.27 -1.61
N THR A 197 -1.94 5.42 -1.33
CA THR A 197 -1.96 5.99 0.03
C THR A 197 -3.39 6.27 0.50
N THR A 198 -3.73 5.84 1.70
CA THR A 198 -5.05 5.85 2.38
C THR A 198 -6.00 4.74 1.97
N CYS A 199 -6.11 4.41 0.68
CA CYS A 199 -7.13 3.47 0.20
C CYS A 199 -6.56 2.07 -0.14
N GLY A 200 -5.26 1.93 -0.35
CA GLY A 200 -4.57 0.67 -0.69
C GLY A 200 -4.23 -0.20 0.52
N ASN A 201 -5.08 -0.14 1.55
CA ASN A 201 -4.96 -0.97 2.75
C ASN A 201 -5.25 -2.44 2.43
N LEU A 202 -4.87 -3.34 3.34
CA LEU A 202 -4.99 -4.79 3.14
C LEU A 202 -6.41 -5.23 2.73
N PRO A 203 -7.50 -4.80 3.42
CA PRO A 203 -8.87 -5.13 3.00
C PRO A 203 -9.18 -4.77 1.55
N PHE A 204 -8.77 -3.59 1.08
CA PHE A 204 -8.99 -3.17 -0.30
C PHE A 204 -8.19 -4.01 -1.31
N ARG A 205 -6.96 -4.38 -0.97
CA ARG A 205 -6.13 -5.24 -1.83
C ARG A 205 -6.73 -6.64 -1.95
N VAL A 206 -7.26 -7.19 -0.86
CA VAL A 206 -7.96 -8.49 -0.88
C VAL A 206 -9.18 -8.44 -1.78
N VAL A 207 -9.98 -7.37 -1.71
CA VAL A 207 -11.12 -7.17 -2.64
C VAL A 207 -10.64 -7.15 -4.10
N CYS A 208 -9.62 -6.37 -4.42
CA CYS A 208 -9.07 -6.33 -5.78
C CYS A 208 -8.48 -7.68 -6.21
N LYS A 209 -7.86 -8.43 -5.29
CA LYS A 209 -7.29 -9.75 -5.55
C LYS A 209 -8.37 -10.77 -5.89
N ARG A 210 -9.46 -10.81 -5.13
CA ARG A 210 -10.65 -11.63 -5.41
C ARG A 210 -11.31 -11.28 -6.75
N LEU A 211 -11.21 -10.01 -7.16
CA LEU A 211 -11.71 -9.51 -8.44
C LEU A 211 -10.66 -9.52 -9.56
N GLY A 212 -9.57 -10.30 -9.41
CA GLY A 212 -8.66 -10.60 -10.51
C GLY A 212 -7.35 -9.81 -10.56
N ALA A 213 -6.98 -9.01 -9.56
CA ALA A 213 -5.63 -8.44 -9.50
C ALA A 213 -4.57 -9.53 -9.31
N ASP A 214 -3.45 -9.47 -10.04
CA ASP A 214 -2.39 -10.49 -9.94
C ASP A 214 -1.31 -10.09 -8.95
N ILE A 215 -0.84 -8.84 -9.07
CA ILE A 215 0.20 -8.26 -8.23
C ILE A 215 -0.42 -7.20 -7.33
N THR A 216 -0.07 -7.25 -6.05
CA THR A 216 -0.49 -6.27 -5.04
C THR A 216 0.73 -5.64 -4.40
N CYS A 217 0.59 -4.38 -3.96
CA CYS A 217 1.65 -3.68 -3.25
C CYS A 217 1.05 -2.88 -2.10
N GLY A 218 1.68 -2.98 -0.93
CA GLY A 218 1.29 -2.22 0.25
C GLY A 218 1.35 -0.71 0.02
N GLU A 219 0.70 0.05 0.90
CA GLU A 219 0.81 1.51 0.86
C GLU A 219 2.26 1.96 1.08
N MET A 220 2.57 3.19 0.66
CA MET A 220 3.89 3.79 0.87
C MET A 220 4.24 3.84 2.37
N ALA A 221 5.18 2.99 2.79
CA ALA A 221 5.74 2.97 4.14
C ALA A 221 6.97 3.87 4.24
N LEU A 222 7.02 4.71 5.28
CA LEU A 222 8.20 5.54 5.54
C LEU A 222 9.28 4.70 6.20
N ALA A 223 10.44 4.59 5.54
CA ALA A 223 11.59 3.79 5.98
C ALA A 223 11.99 4.10 7.43
N THR A 224 12.05 5.39 7.79
CA THR A 224 12.36 5.82 9.17
C THR A 224 11.37 5.30 10.22
N ASN A 225 10.08 5.20 9.87
CA ASN A 225 9.04 4.80 10.81
C ASN A 225 8.97 3.26 10.96
N ILE A 226 9.31 2.53 9.89
CA ILE A 226 9.50 1.07 9.95
C ILE A 226 10.64 0.72 10.93
N LEU A 227 11.80 1.38 10.81
CA LEU A 227 12.94 1.20 11.72
C LEU A 227 12.62 1.59 13.17
N GLN A 228 11.72 2.56 13.38
CA GLN A 228 11.25 2.96 14.71
C GLN A 228 10.18 2.00 15.29
N ALA A 229 9.83 0.92 14.59
CA ALA A 229 8.81 -0.03 14.98
C ALA A 229 7.45 0.62 15.29
N LYS A 230 7.07 1.63 14.50
CA LYS A 230 5.76 2.30 14.61
C LYS A 230 4.68 1.38 14.05
N GLY A 231 3.69 1.05 14.88
CA GLY A 231 2.63 0.11 14.51
C GLY A 231 1.80 0.54 13.30
N ALA A 232 1.61 1.86 13.10
CA ALA A 232 0.86 2.38 11.96
C ALA A 232 1.54 2.06 10.62
N GLU A 233 2.87 2.18 10.52
CA GLU A 233 3.61 1.84 9.31
C GLU A 233 3.79 0.34 9.12
N TRP A 234 3.94 -0.43 10.22
CA TRP A 234 3.97 -1.88 10.14
C TRP A 234 2.63 -2.48 9.69
N ALA A 235 1.50 -1.81 9.94
CA ALA A 235 0.22 -2.22 9.39
C ALA A 235 0.18 -2.16 7.84
N LEU A 236 0.99 -1.30 7.21
CA LEU A 236 1.01 -1.11 5.75
C LEU A 236 1.71 -2.26 5.00
N ILE A 237 2.58 -3.00 5.70
CA ILE A 237 3.39 -4.09 5.12
C ILE A 237 2.83 -5.49 5.43
N LYS A 238 1.66 -5.54 6.10
CA LYS A 238 0.92 -6.78 6.32
C LYS A 238 0.49 -7.39 4.98
N ARG A 239 0.60 -8.72 4.90
CA ARG A 239 0.24 -9.52 3.73
C ARG A 239 -0.94 -10.43 4.08
N HIS A 240 -1.91 -10.53 3.19
CA HIS A 240 -2.98 -11.51 3.27
C HIS A 240 -2.57 -12.81 2.54
N PRO A 241 -2.96 -14.01 3.02
CA PRO A 241 -2.59 -15.29 2.39
C PRO A 241 -2.96 -15.40 0.92
N CYS A 242 -4.07 -14.79 0.50
CA CYS A 242 -4.52 -14.82 -0.91
C CYS A 242 -3.67 -13.93 -1.85
N GLU A 243 -2.72 -13.15 -1.34
CA GLU A 243 -1.84 -12.33 -2.19
C GLU A 243 -0.69 -13.20 -2.71
N ASP A 244 -0.79 -13.68 -3.95
CA ASP A 244 0.25 -14.53 -4.57
C ASP A 244 1.59 -13.80 -4.75
N VAL A 245 1.53 -12.56 -5.29
CA VAL A 245 2.69 -11.69 -5.49
C VAL A 245 2.46 -10.39 -4.73
N PHE A 246 3.18 -10.23 -3.63
CA PHE A 246 3.02 -9.08 -2.74
C PHE A 246 4.32 -8.28 -2.61
N GLY A 247 4.23 -6.96 -2.86
CA GLY A 247 5.33 -6.02 -2.68
C GLY A 247 5.15 -5.06 -1.51
N VAL A 248 6.28 -4.59 -0.97
CA VAL A 248 6.31 -3.50 0.01
C VAL A 248 6.95 -2.26 -0.59
N GLN A 249 6.21 -1.15 -0.62
CA GLN A 249 6.73 0.11 -1.10
C GLN A 249 7.36 0.95 0.02
N LEU A 250 8.67 1.15 -0.06
CA LEU A 250 9.45 1.98 0.86
C LEU A 250 9.65 3.40 0.33
N CYS A 251 9.60 4.37 1.24
CA CYS A 251 9.91 5.77 0.94
C CYS A 251 10.90 6.35 1.95
N GLY A 252 11.96 6.94 1.43
CA GLY A 252 13.03 7.58 2.21
C GLY A 252 13.93 8.39 1.30
N ALA A 253 14.90 9.09 1.90
CA ALA A 253 15.78 10.00 1.18
C ALA A 253 17.26 9.63 1.27
N PHE A 254 17.64 8.65 2.11
CA PHE A 254 19.03 8.37 2.46
C PHE A 254 19.35 6.89 2.24
N PRO A 255 20.54 6.57 1.67
CA PRO A 255 20.95 5.17 1.44
C PRO A 255 20.93 4.33 2.70
N ASP A 256 21.47 4.84 3.81
CA ASP A 256 21.50 4.13 5.10
C ASP A 256 20.10 3.71 5.58
N THR A 257 19.18 4.67 5.70
CA THR A 257 17.81 4.39 6.17
C THR A 257 17.07 3.43 5.23
N MET A 258 17.24 3.59 3.92
CA MET A 258 16.57 2.75 2.93
C MET A 258 17.13 1.32 2.93
N ALA A 259 18.45 1.15 2.95
CA ALA A 259 19.11 -0.14 2.99
C ALA A 259 18.78 -0.90 4.28
N ARG A 260 18.87 -0.26 5.46
CA ARG A 260 18.46 -0.89 6.73
C ARG A 260 16.99 -1.30 6.71
N SER A 261 16.11 -0.47 6.15
CA SER A 261 14.69 -0.81 6.06
C SER A 261 14.46 -2.00 5.12
N ALA A 262 15.20 -2.06 4.01
CA ALA A 262 15.12 -3.17 3.06
C ALA A 262 15.62 -4.47 3.69
N GLU A 263 16.77 -4.44 4.37
CA GLU A 263 17.34 -5.58 5.10
C GLU A 263 16.38 -6.08 6.19
N LEU A 264 15.80 -5.15 6.97
CA LEU A 264 14.83 -5.50 8.00
C LEU A 264 13.60 -6.20 7.42
N VAL A 265 13.00 -5.64 6.36
CA VAL A 265 11.82 -6.21 5.71
C VAL A 265 12.17 -7.57 5.11
N ALA A 266 13.28 -7.69 4.39
CA ALA A 266 13.70 -8.95 3.77
C ALA A 266 13.98 -10.07 4.81
N LYS A 267 14.52 -9.72 5.99
CA LYS A 267 14.82 -10.70 7.05
C LYS A 267 13.60 -11.11 7.88
N THR A 268 12.58 -10.25 7.99
CA THR A 268 11.51 -10.42 9.01
C THR A 268 10.10 -10.55 8.42
N CYS A 269 9.94 -10.30 7.12
CA CYS A 269 8.65 -10.30 6.45
C CYS A 269 8.67 -11.20 5.22
N GLU A 270 7.54 -11.83 4.93
CA GLU A 270 7.27 -12.53 3.69
C GLU A 270 6.82 -11.53 2.61
N VAL A 271 7.74 -11.20 1.71
CA VAL A 271 7.53 -10.28 0.60
C VAL A 271 8.17 -10.84 -0.67
N ASP A 272 7.56 -10.60 -1.82
CA ASP A 272 8.08 -11.07 -3.10
C ASP A 272 9.00 -10.04 -3.76
N PHE A 273 8.78 -8.75 -3.50
CA PHE A 273 9.65 -7.67 -3.95
C PHE A 273 9.57 -6.45 -3.04
N ILE A 274 10.57 -5.58 -3.12
CA ILE A 274 10.56 -4.26 -2.48
C ILE A 274 10.49 -3.20 -3.58
N ASP A 275 9.59 -2.24 -3.43
CA ASP A 275 9.43 -1.12 -4.35
C ASP A 275 9.94 0.19 -3.74
N ILE A 276 10.65 1.00 -4.50
CA ILE A 276 11.06 2.35 -4.08
C ILE A 276 10.06 3.37 -4.60
N ASN A 277 9.45 4.12 -3.69
CA ASN A 277 8.61 5.25 -4.07
C ASN A 277 9.46 6.44 -4.53
N LEU A 278 9.46 6.68 -5.85
CA LEU A 278 10.10 7.82 -6.53
C LEU A 278 9.07 8.76 -7.17
N GLY A 279 7.78 8.61 -6.81
CA GLY A 279 6.66 9.29 -7.48
C GLY A 279 5.76 10.12 -6.57
N CYS A 280 5.87 9.98 -5.25
CA CYS A 280 4.98 10.65 -4.30
C CYS A 280 5.11 12.19 -4.40
N PRO A 281 4.01 12.91 -4.69
CA PRO A 281 4.06 14.36 -4.87
C PRO A 281 3.82 15.17 -3.59
N ILE A 282 3.63 14.50 -2.44
CA ILE A 282 3.29 15.15 -1.17
C ILE A 282 4.42 16.11 -0.76
N ASP A 283 4.08 17.38 -0.56
CA ASP A 283 5.07 18.44 -0.32
C ASP A 283 5.94 18.18 0.92
N MET A 284 5.37 17.58 1.97
CA MET A 284 6.11 17.18 3.17
C MET A 284 7.19 16.13 2.87
N ILE A 285 6.91 15.18 1.96
CA ILE A 285 7.85 14.12 1.56
C ILE A 285 8.90 14.70 0.60
N TYR A 286 8.46 15.51 -0.35
CA TYR A 286 9.34 16.18 -1.31
C TYR A 286 10.38 17.08 -0.62
N LYS A 287 9.94 17.89 0.35
CA LYS A 287 10.83 18.79 1.13
C LYS A 287 11.89 18.02 1.94
N LYS A 288 11.58 16.80 2.38
CA LYS A 288 12.55 15.89 3.02
C LYS A 288 13.52 15.24 2.03
N GLY A 289 13.37 15.49 0.73
CA GLY A 289 14.22 14.94 -0.32
C GLY A 289 13.89 13.49 -0.71
N ALA A 290 12.69 13.01 -0.36
CA ALA A 290 12.19 11.68 -0.71
C ALA A 290 11.11 11.75 -1.81
N GLY A 291 10.60 10.60 -2.28
CA GLY A 291 9.58 10.54 -3.31
C GLY A 291 10.09 11.13 -4.63
N SER A 292 9.27 11.95 -5.30
CA SER A 292 9.65 12.54 -6.59
C SER A 292 10.86 13.49 -6.53
N ALA A 293 11.31 13.92 -5.35
CA ALA A 293 12.53 14.72 -5.22
C ALA A 293 13.80 13.95 -5.62
N LEU A 294 13.80 12.62 -5.46
CA LEU A 294 14.95 11.77 -5.82
C LEU A 294 15.20 11.75 -7.34
N MET A 295 14.18 12.00 -8.16
CA MET A 295 14.32 12.08 -9.63
C MET A 295 15.25 13.21 -10.10
N ARG A 296 15.49 14.23 -9.27
CA ARG A 296 16.48 15.30 -9.53
C ARG A 296 17.84 15.04 -8.88
N ARG A 297 17.92 14.05 -8.00
CA ARG A 297 19.11 13.72 -7.21
C ARG A 297 19.62 12.34 -7.62
N THR A 298 19.85 12.17 -8.92
CA THR A 298 20.14 10.85 -9.52
C THR A 298 21.30 10.14 -8.84
N ASN A 299 22.41 10.81 -8.50
CA ASN A 299 23.53 10.17 -7.80
C ASN A 299 23.10 9.57 -6.45
N LYS A 300 22.29 10.31 -5.68
CA LYS A 300 21.76 9.83 -4.40
C LYS A 300 20.77 8.68 -4.58
N LEU A 301 19.98 8.71 -5.65
CA LEU A 301 19.09 7.62 -6.01
C LEU A 301 19.87 6.35 -6.35
N LEU A 302 20.92 6.45 -7.17
CA LEU A 302 21.77 5.31 -7.53
C LEU A 302 22.48 4.73 -6.30
N ASP A 303 22.86 5.55 -5.33
CA ASP A 303 23.37 5.08 -4.04
C ASP A 303 22.35 4.26 -3.26
N ILE A 304 21.12 4.76 -3.16
CA ILE A 304 20.03 4.06 -2.48
C ILE A 304 19.80 2.70 -3.12
N VAL A 305 19.66 2.67 -4.46
CA VAL A 305 19.43 1.44 -5.23
C VAL A 305 20.58 0.47 -5.03
N THR A 306 21.83 0.94 -5.12
CA THR A 306 22.99 0.05 -4.96
C THR A 306 23.04 -0.54 -3.55
N CYS A 307 22.95 0.29 -2.51
CA CYS A 307 22.99 -0.20 -1.12
C CYS A 307 21.82 -1.14 -0.80
N MET A 308 20.61 -0.85 -1.29
CA MET A 308 19.47 -1.75 -1.11
C MET A 308 19.66 -3.07 -1.83
N ASN A 309 20.13 -3.04 -3.09
CA ASN A 309 20.33 -4.26 -3.87
C ASN A 309 21.39 -5.19 -3.27
N SER A 310 22.40 -4.66 -2.59
CA SER A 310 23.45 -5.43 -1.92
C SER A 310 22.99 -6.14 -0.65
N VAL A 311 21.85 -5.77 -0.05
CA VAL A 311 21.41 -6.33 1.25
C VAL A 311 20.15 -7.19 1.16
N ILE A 312 19.54 -7.29 -0.03
CA ILE A 312 18.30 -8.04 -0.25
C ILE A 312 18.43 -9.05 -1.39
N ASP A 313 17.77 -10.18 -1.18
CA ASP A 313 17.80 -11.35 -2.08
C ASP A 313 16.56 -11.41 -2.99
N ILE A 314 15.61 -10.50 -2.75
CA ILE A 314 14.39 -10.31 -3.51
C ILE A 314 14.54 -9.16 -4.54
N PRO A 315 13.76 -9.17 -5.63
CA PRO A 315 13.74 -8.09 -6.61
C PRO A 315 13.48 -6.70 -6.00
N LEU A 316 14.24 -5.73 -6.48
CA LEU A 316 14.02 -4.31 -6.20
C LEU A 316 13.34 -3.67 -7.40
N THR A 317 12.19 -3.06 -7.18
CA THR A 317 11.43 -2.32 -8.20
C THR A 317 11.37 -0.84 -7.86
N CYS A 318 11.03 -0.01 -8.84
CA CYS A 318 10.91 1.44 -8.66
C CYS A 318 9.61 1.96 -9.25
N LYS A 319 8.92 2.84 -8.53
CA LYS A 319 7.78 3.59 -9.09
C LYS A 319 8.09 5.07 -9.24
N VAL A 320 8.22 5.53 -10.48
CA VAL A 320 8.55 6.92 -10.85
C VAL A 320 7.35 7.68 -11.43
N ARG A 321 7.54 9.00 -11.56
CA ARG A 321 6.72 9.90 -12.39
C ARG A 321 7.52 10.32 -13.63
N ALA A 322 6.84 10.86 -14.64
CA ALA A 322 7.50 11.38 -15.85
C ALA A 322 8.59 12.43 -15.54
N GLY A 323 8.35 13.25 -14.51
CA GLY A 323 9.30 14.25 -14.02
C GLY A 323 8.76 14.99 -12.79
N VAL A 324 9.47 16.04 -12.38
CA VAL A 324 9.04 16.93 -11.29
C VAL A 324 8.21 18.09 -11.83
N GLU A 325 8.77 18.83 -12.79
CA GLU A 325 8.14 19.99 -13.41
C GLU A 325 7.33 19.58 -14.64
N THR A 326 6.31 20.37 -14.96
CA THR A 326 5.54 20.19 -16.19
C THR A 326 6.42 20.49 -17.41
N ASN A 327 6.31 19.69 -18.49
CA ASN A 327 7.10 19.81 -19.73
C ASN A 327 8.63 19.61 -19.56
N LYS A 328 9.08 19.14 -18.39
CA LYS A 328 10.49 18.76 -18.15
C LYS A 328 10.55 17.35 -17.62
N ASN A 329 10.26 16.41 -18.50
CA ASN A 329 10.31 15.00 -18.18
C ASN A 329 11.78 14.55 -18.04
N CYS A 330 12.06 13.69 -17.06
CA CYS A 330 13.41 13.20 -16.79
C CYS A 330 13.49 11.68 -16.55
N ALA A 331 12.35 10.98 -16.59
CA ALA A 331 12.32 9.53 -16.40
C ALA A 331 13.20 8.77 -17.43
N HIS A 332 13.14 9.13 -18.72
CA HIS A 332 13.94 8.50 -19.78
C HIS A 332 15.47 8.54 -19.51
N VAL A 333 15.95 9.57 -18.80
CA VAL A 333 17.38 9.68 -18.41
C VAL A 333 17.72 8.82 -17.18
N VAL A 334 16.76 8.64 -16.27
CA VAL A 334 16.97 7.96 -14.99
C VAL A 334 16.83 6.44 -15.13
N LEU A 335 15.89 5.97 -15.96
CA LEU A 335 15.55 4.56 -16.10
C LEU A 335 16.72 3.66 -16.56
N PRO A 336 17.51 4.02 -17.60
CA PRO A 336 18.68 3.23 -17.99
C PRO A 336 19.69 3.09 -16.85
N LYS A 337 19.89 4.14 -16.07
CA LYS A 337 20.78 4.11 -14.90
C LYS A 337 20.26 3.23 -13.78
N LEU A 338 18.92 3.10 -13.63
CA LEU A 338 18.31 2.17 -12.68
C LEU A 338 18.48 0.72 -13.14
N ARG A 339 18.27 0.45 -14.43
CA ARG A 339 18.55 -0.86 -15.06
C ARG A 339 20.00 -1.28 -14.79
N ASP A 340 20.96 -0.40 -15.07
CA ASP A 340 22.38 -0.69 -14.90
C ASP A 340 22.78 -0.94 -13.43
N ARG A 341 21.92 -0.57 -12.47
CA ARG A 341 22.09 -0.85 -11.04
C ARG A 341 21.28 -2.06 -10.55
N GLY A 342 20.71 -2.84 -11.46
CA GLY A 342 20.00 -4.08 -11.15
C GLY A 342 18.60 -3.89 -10.60
N VAL A 343 17.90 -2.82 -10.98
CA VAL A 343 16.45 -2.71 -10.74
C VAL A 343 15.73 -3.71 -11.64
N ALA A 344 14.83 -4.51 -11.08
CA ALA A 344 14.17 -5.60 -11.79
C ALA A 344 12.96 -5.14 -12.62
N LEU A 345 12.27 -4.08 -12.18
CA LEU A 345 11.09 -3.52 -12.83
C LEU A 345 10.98 -2.03 -12.50
N THR A 346 10.61 -1.21 -13.48
CA THR A 346 10.21 0.18 -13.20
C THR A 346 8.77 0.45 -13.63
N THR A 347 7.99 1.11 -12.79
CA THR A 347 6.66 1.64 -13.15
C THR A 347 6.72 3.13 -13.38
N VAL A 348 6.25 3.61 -14.54
CA VAL A 348 6.24 5.03 -14.90
C VAL A 348 4.81 5.58 -14.86
N HIS A 349 4.57 6.56 -13.98
CA HIS A 349 3.35 7.37 -14.07
C HIS A 349 3.53 8.47 -15.10
N GLY A 350 2.68 8.50 -16.14
CA GLY A 350 2.74 9.44 -17.28
C GLY A 350 2.43 10.90 -16.94
N ARG A 351 2.63 11.33 -15.70
CA ARG A 351 2.43 12.71 -15.25
C ARG A 351 3.63 13.20 -14.47
N SER A 352 3.93 14.48 -14.58
CA SER A 352 4.86 15.15 -13.66
C SER A 352 4.27 15.26 -12.25
N ARG A 353 5.12 15.58 -11.26
CA ARG A 353 4.67 15.89 -9.88
C ARG A 353 3.70 17.07 -9.87
N GLU A 354 4.04 18.16 -10.56
CA GLU A 354 3.25 19.39 -10.62
C GLU A 354 1.89 19.20 -11.29
N ALA A 355 1.84 18.40 -12.36
CA ALA A 355 0.60 18.11 -13.07
C ALA A 355 -0.45 17.41 -12.17
N ARG A 356 -0.04 16.83 -11.03
CA ARG A 356 -0.88 16.09 -10.08
C ARG A 356 -1.90 15.20 -10.79
N TYR A 357 -3.14 15.67 -10.89
CA TYR A 357 -4.27 15.01 -11.53
C TYR A 357 -5.03 15.89 -12.54
N THR A 358 -4.49 17.06 -12.90
CA THR A 358 -5.19 18.04 -13.76
C THR A 358 -5.02 17.75 -15.25
N LYS A 359 -3.93 17.08 -15.63
CA LYS A 359 -3.64 16.68 -17.01
C LYS A 359 -3.95 15.19 -17.24
N VAL A 360 -4.06 14.78 -18.50
CA VAL A 360 -4.09 13.36 -18.90
C VAL A 360 -2.69 12.75 -18.75
N ALA A 361 -2.61 11.44 -18.51
CA ALA A 361 -1.34 10.72 -18.53
C ALA A 361 -0.79 10.60 -19.97
N ASP A 362 0.50 10.92 -20.14
CA ASP A 362 1.21 10.83 -21.41
C ASP A 362 1.74 9.40 -21.63
N TRP A 363 0.99 8.61 -22.40
CA TRP A 363 1.34 7.24 -22.75
C TRP A 363 2.41 7.14 -23.84
N GLY A 364 2.52 8.15 -24.71
CA GLY A 364 3.61 8.22 -25.70
C GLY A 364 4.97 8.36 -25.01
N TYR A 365 5.06 9.21 -23.99
CA TYR A 365 6.27 9.34 -23.17
C TYR A 365 6.55 8.10 -22.30
N ILE A 366 5.51 7.39 -21.84
CA ILE A 366 5.70 6.08 -21.17
C ILE A 366 6.33 5.08 -22.15
N ASN A 367 5.87 5.04 -23.40
CA ASN A 367 6.42 4.18 -24.44
C ASN A 367 7.90 4.49 -24.72
N GLU A 368 8.26 5.77 -24.84
CA GLU A 368 9.67 6.21 -24.96
C GLU A 368 10.50 5.70 -23.77
N CYS A 369 9.99 5.86 -22.55
CA CYS A 369 10.64 5.36 -21.33
C CYS A 369 10.83 3.84 -21.33
N ALA A 370 9.85 3.08 -21.83
CA ALA A 370 9.95 1.62 -21.97
C ALA A 370 11.06 1.23 -22.95
N SER A 371 11.12 1.89 -24.11
CA SER A 371 12.15 1.63 -25.13
C SER A 371 13.57 1.88 -24.63
N VAL A 372 13.82 3.01 -23.93
CA VAL A 372 15.17 3.32 -23.43
C VAL A 372 15.59 2.46 -22.23
N ALA A 373 14.62 1.94 -21.47
CA ALA A 373 14.86 1.10 -20.30
C ALA A 373 15.13 -0.37 -20.66
N ALA A 374 14.84 -0.79 -21.89
CA ALA A 374 15.03 -2.16 -22.34
C ALA A 374 16.46 -2.67 -22.05
N PRO A 375 16.64 -3.95 -21.67
CA PRO A 375 15.61 -4.99 -21.54
C PRO A 375 14.85 -5.02 -20.19
N MET A 376 15.09 -4.06 -19.27
CA MET A 376 14.35 -4.02 -18.00
C MET A 376 12.86 -3.75 -18.27
N PRO A 377 11.93 -4.57 -17.73
CA PRO A 377 10.51 -4.38 -17.96
C PRO A 377 10.02 -3.06 -17.39
N VAL A 378 9.12 -2.41 -18.12
CA VAL A 378 8.49 -1.14 -17.72
C VAL A 378 6.98 -1.30 -17.68
N PHE A 379 6.40 -0.99 -16.52
CA PHE A 379 4.95 -0.90 -16.37
C PHE A 379 4.49 0.53 -16.57
N GLY A 380 3.47 0.72 -17.40
CA GLY A 380 2.82 2.00 -17.54
C GLY A 380 1.79 2.24 -16.44
N ASN A 381 1.62 3.49 -16.02
CA ASN A 381 0.61 3.87 -15.03
C ASN A 381 -0.02 5.20 -15.43
N GLY A 382 -1.35 5.26 -15.41
CA GLY A 382 -2.09 6.50 -15.58
C GLY A 382 -3.36 6.34 -16.40
N ASP A 383 -4.48 6.75 -15.84
CA ASP A 383 -5.75 6.92 -16.55
C ASP A 383 -6.36 5.71 -17.25
N ILE A 384 -6.13 4.52 -16.69
CA ILE A 384 -6.83 3.30 -17.10
C ILE A 384 -8.10 3.15 -16.26
N PHE A 385 -9.25 3.25 -16.91
CA PHE A 385 -10.58 3.16 -16.28
C PHE A 385 -11.49 2.11 -16.90
N SER A 386 -11.11 1.52 -18.02
CA SER A 386 -11.85 0.46 -18.72
C SER A 386 -10.89 -0.56 -19.32
N TYR A 387 -11.42 -1.73 -19.71
CA TYR A 387 -10.61 -2.68 -20.48
C TYR A 387 -10.24 -2.13 -21.86
N HIS A 388 -11.07 -1.27 -22.47
CA HIS A 388 -10.76 -0.56 -23.71
C HIS A 388 -9.50 0.28 -23.57
N ASP A 389 -9.38 1.06 -22.48
CA ASP A 389 -8.17 1.86 -22.20
C ASP A 389 -6.94 0.95 -22.07
N TYR A 390 -7.09 -0.19 -21.38
CA TYR A 390 -6.02 -1.16 -21.21
C TYR A 390 -5.57 -1.76 -22.55
N CYS A 391 -6.51 -2.25 -23.37
CA CYS A 391 -6.21 -2.86 -24.67
C CYS A 391 -5.55 -1.84 -25.60
N SER A 392 -6.12 -0.63 -25.71
CA SER A 392 -5.55 0.44 -26.52
C SER A 392 -4.10 0.75 -26.11
N VAL A 393 -3.81 0.81 -24.81
CA VAL A 393 -2.45 1.08 -24.33
C VAL A 393 -1.49 -0.08 -24.64
N VAL A 394 -1.90 -1.32 -24.36
CA VAL A 394 -1.04 -2.49 -24.57
C VAL A 394 -0.77 -2.72 -26.06
N GLU A 395 -1.73 -2.44 -26.94
CA GLU A 395 -1.56 -2.57 -28.40
C GLU A 395 -0.66 -1.47 -28.98
N ASN A 396 -0.69 -0.25 -28.41
CA ASN A 396 0.03 0.90 -28.95
C ASN A 396 1.37 1.21 -28.26
N THR A 397 1.77 0.42 -27.25
CA THR A 397 3.01 0.68 -26.49
C THR A 397 3.80 -0.60 -26.24
N SER A 398 5.11 -0.46 -26.02
CA SER A 398 6.04 -1.54 -25.69
C SER A 398 6.12 -1.83 -24.19
N VAL A 399 5.16 -1.35 -23.40
CA VAL A 399 5.14 -1.59 -21.95
C VAL A 399 4.93 -3.07 -21.66
N SER A 400 5.62 -3.59 -20.65
CA SER A 400 5.50 -4.99 -20.24
C SER A 400 4.21 -5.29 -19.46
N GLY A 401 3.46 -4.24 -19.09
CA GLY A 401 2.24 -4.34 -18.33
C GLY A 401 1.73 -2.99 -17.87
N VAL A 402 0.59 -3.01 -17.19
CA VAL A 402 -0.11 -1.81 -16.75
C VAL A 402 -0.40 -1.89 -15.27
N MET A 403 -0.03 -0.84 -14.55
CA MET A 403 -0.40 -0.66 -13.15
C MET A 403 -1.67 0.19 -13.04
N ILE A 404 -2.70 -0.34 -12.39
CA ILE A 404 -4.02 0.26 -12.24
C ILE A 404 -4.13 0.93 -10.87
N ALA A 405 -4.52 2.21 -10.86
CA ALA A 405 -4.59 3.03 -9.64
C ALA A 405 -6.02 3.49 -9.33
N ARG A 406 -6.41 4.68 -9.80
CA ARG A 406 -7.75 5.24 -9.55
C ARG A 406 -8.86 4.45 -10.23
N GLY A 407 -8.57 3.78 -11.35
CA GLY A 407 -9.50 2.84 -12.00
C GLY A 407 -10.02 1.81 -11.01
N ALA A 408 -9.12 1.15 -10.27
CA ALA A 408 -9.48 0.17 -9.25
C ALA A 408 -10.29 0.77 -8.08
N LEU A 409 -10.04 2.02 -7.69
CA LEU A 409 -10.84 2.69 -6.64
C LEU A 409 -12.27 3.00 -7.08
N ILE A 410 -12.49 3.25 -8.37
CA ILE A 410 -13.82 3.50 -8.94
C ILE A 410 -14.52 2.18 -9.30
N LYS A 411 -13.77 1.21 -9.83
CA LYS A 411 -14.23 -0.10 -10.27
C LYS A 411 -13.21 -1.16 -9.87
N PRO A 412 -13.30 -1.76 -8.66
CA PRO A 412 -12.39 -2.84 -8.28
C PRO A 412 -12.45 -4.05 -9.20
N TRP A 413 -13.59 -4.29 -9.85
CA TRP A 413 -13.78 -5.34 -10.87
C TRP A 413 -13.18 -5.01 -12.24
N LEU A 414 -12.51 -3.86 -12.39
CA LEU A 414 -11.78 -3.52 -13.62
C LEU A 414 -10.73 -4.58 -13.98
N PHE A 415 -10.17 -5.28 -12.99
CA PHE A 415 -9.28 -6.41 -13.25
C PHE A 415 -10.01 -7.57 -13.94
N THR A 416 -11.22 -7.92 -13.50
CA THR A 416 -12.10 -8.87 -14.18
C THR A 416 -12.49 -8.39 -15.58
N GLU A 417 -12.89 -7.12 -15.74
CA GLU A 417 -13.21 -6.53 -17.06
C GLU A 417 -12.05 -6.70 -18.04
N ILE A 418 -10.81 -6.48 -17.59
CA ILE A 418 -9.60 -6.63 -18.42
C ILE A 418 -9.33 -8.10 -18.76
N LYS A 419 -9.43 -9.00 -17.79
CA LYS A 419 -9.19 -10.44 -18.01
C LYS A 419 -10.22 -11.05 -18.95
N GLU A 420 -11.48 -10.66 -18.82
CA GLU A 420 -12.58 -11.15 -19.66
C GLU A 420 -12.77 -10.35 -20.95
N ARG A 421 -12.05 -9.23 -21.11
CA ARG A 421 -12.15 -8.31 -22.26
C ARG A 421 -13.58 -7.88 -22.57
N ARG A 422 -14.35 -7.52 -21.53
CA ARG A 422 -15.74 -7.08 -21.68
C ARG A 422 -16.13 -6.00 -20.68
N ASP A 423 -17.12 -5.21 -21.05
CA ASP A 423 -17.73 -4.23 -20.16
C ASP A 423 -18.64 -4.99 -19.16
N TRP A 424 -18.40 -4.77 -17.87
CA TRP A 424 -19.25 -5.32 -16.80
C TRP A 424 -20.22 -4.25 -16.30
N ASP A 425 -21.51 -4.52 -16.44
CA ASP A 425 -22.57 -3.71 -15.83
C ASP A 425 -23.02 -4.32 -14.49
N ILE A 426 -22.23 -4.08 -13.44
CA ILE A 426 -22.49 -4.69 -12.12
C ILE A 426 -23.71 -4.04 -11.46
N SER A 427 -24.60 -4.88 -10.92
CA SER A 427 -25.78 -4.43 -10.18
C SER A 427 -25.41 -3.72 -8.87
N SER A 428 -26.34 -2.95 -8.30
CA SER A 428 -26.10 -2.33 -6.99
C SER A 428 -25.96 -3.34 -5.85
N SER A 429 -26.64 -4.49 -5.92
CA SER A 429 -26.53 -5.57 -4.94
C SER A 429 -25.14 -6.19 -4.94
N GLU A 430 -24.61 -6.56 -6.11
CA GLU A 430 -23.25 -7.09 -6.24
C GLU A 430 -22.21 -6.06 -5.77
N ARG A 431 -22.38 -4.78 -6.11
CA ARG A 431 -21.50 -3.72 -5.60
C ARG A 431 -21.57 -3.59 -4.08
N PHE A 432 -22.75 -3.76 -3.49
CA PHE A 432 -22.93 -3.75 -2.04
C PHE A 432 -22.26 -4.97 -1.38
N ASP A 433 -22.30 -6.14 -2.02
CA ASP A 433 -21.60 -7.33 -1.55
C ASP A 433 -20.07 -7.15 -1.58
N ILE A 434 -19.53 -6.44 -2.59
CA ILE A 434 -18.12 -6.05 -2.61
C ILE A 434 -17.77 -5.14 -1.42
N LEU A 435 -18.64 -4.17 -1.10
CA LEU A 435 -18.45 -3.33 0.09
C LEU A 435 -18.51 -4.16 1.38
N ARG A 436 -19.41 -5.14 1.46
CA ARG A 436 -19.49 -6.09 2.57
C ARG A 436 -18.20 -6.91 2.70
N GLY A 437 -17.64 -7.37 1.58
CA GLY A 437 -16.34 -8.03 1.55
C GLY A 437 -15.24 -7.16 2.15
N PHE A 438 -15.18 -5.88 1.77
CA PHE A 438 -14.24 -4.93 2.36
C PHE A 438 -14.43 -4.75 3.87
N THR A 439 -15.68 -4.59 4.34
CA THR A 439 -15.95 -4.40 5.76
C THR A 439 -15.57 -5.63 6.56
N ASN A 440 -15.89 -6.82 6.05
CA ASN A 440 -15.54 -8.09 6.69
C ASN A 440 -14.03 -8.24 6.88
N GLU A 441 -13.24 -8.01 5.82
CA GLU A 441 -11.78 -8.00 5.91
C GLU A 441 -11.26 -6.88 6.82
N GLY A 442 -11.93 -5.73 6.86
CA GLY A 442 -11.62 -4.62 7.76
C GLY A 442 -11.77 -5.00 9.24
N LEU A 443 -12.81 -5.75 9.59
CA LEU A 443 -13.03 -6.24 10.96
C LEU A 443 -11.94 -7.23 11.39
N ILE A 444 -11.41 -8.04 10.47
CA ILE A 444 -10.25 -8.91 10.76
C ILE A 444 -8.96 -8.08 10.91
N HIS A 445 -8.76 -7.10 10.02
CA HIS A 445 -7.51 -6.37 9.93
C HIS A 445 -7.33 -5.29 11.03
N TRP A 446 -8.37 -4.53 11.33
CA TRP A 446 -8.36 -3.44 12.33
C TRP A 446 -9.07 -3.79 13.63
N GLY A 447 -10.01 -4.73 13.57
CA GLY A 447 -10.72 -5.25 14.73
C GLY A 447 -12.23 -5.17 14.64
N SER A 448 -12.89 -6.04 15.41
CA SER A 448 -14.33 -6.05 15.62
C SER A 448 -14.76 -5.28 16.88
N ASP A 449 -13.84 -4.66 17.60
CA ASP A 449 -14.15 -3.71 18.67
C ASP A 449 -14.63 -2.37 18.12
N THR A 450 -15.15 -1.51 18.99
CA THR A 450 -15.64 -0.17 18.60
C THR A 450 -14.58 0.60 17.81
N ARG A 451 -13.30 0.53 18.20
CA ARG A 451 -12.22 1.23 17.50
C ARG A 451 -11.95 0.63 16.11
N GLY A 452 -11.92 -0.70 15.99
CA GLY A 452 -11.71 -1.38 14.74
C GLY A 452 -12.85 -1.13 13.74
N ILE A 453 -14.10 -1.13 14.21
CA ILE A 453 -15.27 -0.78 13.39
C ILE A 453 -15.18 0.66 12.89
N GLU A 454 -14.91 1.62 13.76
CA GLU A 454 -14.80 3.03 13.34
C GLU A 454 -13.61 3.27 12.40
N THR A 455 -12.53 2.50 12.56
CA THR A 455 -11.40 2.52 11.63
C THR A 455 -11.81 1.96 10.26
N THR A 456 -12.51 0.82 10.24
CA THR A 456 -13.07 0.19 9.04
C THR A 456 -14.03 1.13 8.32
N ARG A 457 -14.97 1.71 9.06
CA ARG A 457 -15.94 2.71 8.57
C ARG A 457 -15.23 3.88 7.92
N ARG A 458 -14.22 4.44 8.59
CA ARG A 458 -13.47 5.57 8.06
C ARG A 458 -12.79 5.24 6.72
N PHE A 459 -12.14 4.09 6.60
CA PHE A 459 -11.49 3.70 5.34
C PHE A 459 -12.50 3.34 4.24
N LEU A 460 -13.63 2.72 4.60
CA LEU A 460 -14.75 2.50 3.69
C LEU A 460 -15.26 3.84 3.12
N LEU A 461 -15.47 4.84 3.97
CA LEU A 461 -15.95 6.16 3.55
C LEU A 461 -14.92 6.90 2.67
N GLU A 462 -13.62 6.79 2.96
CA GLU A 462 -12.58 7.33 2.08
C GLU A 462 -12.59 6.62 0.72
N TRP A 463 -12.87 5.32 0.66
CA TRP A 463 -12.99 4.59 -0.61
C TRP A 463 -14.29 4.94 -1.37
N LEU A 464 -15.44 5.05 -0.69
CA LEU A 464 -16.71 5.50 -1.27
C LEU A 464 -16.59 6.87 -1.96
N SER A 465 -15.68 7.73 -1.47
CA SER A 465 -15.35 9.01 -2.12
C SER A 465 -14.73 8.91 -3.53
N PHE A 466 -14.37 7.70 -3.95
CA PHE A 466 -14.00 7.35 -5.32
C PHE A 466 -15.07 6.52 -6.02
N LEU A 467 -15.60 5.48 -5.34
CA LEU A 467 -16.57 4.55 -5.91
C LEU A 467 -17.83 5.26 -6.45
N HIS A 468 -18.27 6.34 -5.79
CA HIS A 468 -19.47 7.10 -6.20
C HIS A 468 -19.38 7.70 -7.62
N ARG A 469 -18.19 7.71 -8.23
CA ARG A 469 -17.96 8.22 -9.59
C ARG A 469 -18.27 7.19 -10.67
N TYR A 470 -18.43 5.92 -10.28
CA TYR A 470 -18.86 4.89 -11.21
C TYR A 470 -20.27 5.20 -11.71
N ILE A 471 -20.45 5.07 -13.02
CA ILE A 471 -21.74 5.09 -13.67
C ILE A 471 -21.97 3.70 -14.26
N PRO A 472 -23.11 3.06 -13.96
CA PRO A 472 -23.51 1.82 -14.60
C PRO A 472 -23.45 1.90 -16.12
N VAL A 473 -22.98 0.83 -16.76
CA VAL A 473 -22.74 0.81 -18.21
C VAL A 473 -24.04 1.03 -18.98
N GLY A 474 -25.15 0.43 -18.54
CA GLY A 474 -26.47 0.63 -19.14
C GLY A 474 -27.02 2.06 -19.05
N LEU A 475 -26.39 2.96 -18.28
CA LEU A 475 -26.75 4.38 -18.18
C LEU A 475 -25.82 5.29 -19.00
N LEU A 476 -24.73 4.76 -19.56
CA LEU A 476 -23.79 5.53 -20.36
C LEU A 476 -24.26 5.61 -21.81
N GLU A 477 -24.30 6.81 -22.36
CA GLU A 477 -24.50 7.02 -23.80
C GLU A 477 -23.29 6.54 -24.61
N ARG A 478 -22.08 6.67 -24.04
CA ARG A 478 -20.80 6.34 -24.69
C ARG A 478 -19.90 5.60 -23.71
N ILE A 479 -19.27 4.54 -24.20
CA ILE A 479 -18.30 3.71 -23.47
C ILE A 479 -16.94 3.92 -24.14
N PRO A 480 -15.83 4.04 -23.38
CA PRO A 480 -15.74 4.04 -21.92
C PRO A 480 -15.94 5.42 -21.26
N GLN A 481 -16.35 5.44 -19.99
CA GLN A 481 -16.41 6.66 -19.17
C GLN A 481 -15.00 7.24 -18.98
N ARG A 482 -14.79 8.51 -19.36
CA ARG A 482 -13.51 9.19 -19.12
C ARG A 482 -13.41 9.73 -17.70
N ILE A 483 -12.20 9.80 -17.16
CA ILE A 483 -11.96 10.26 -15.77
C ILE A 483 -12.50 11.67 -15.45
N ASN A 484 -12.47 12.56 -16.43
CA ASN A 484 -12.88 13.95 -16.27
C ASN A 484 -14.35 14.15 -16.62
N GLU A 485 -14.99 13.15 -17.23
CA GLU A 485 -16.43 13.19 -17.49
C GLU A 485 -17.14 13.09 -16.15
N ARG A 486 -17.92 14.12 -15.88
CA ARG A 486 -18.81 14.15 -14.75
C ARG A 486 -20.19 13.81 -15.29
N PRO A 487 -20.80 12.71 -14.83
CA PRO A 487 -22.17 12.47 -15.21
C PRO A 487 -23.03 13.66 -14.79
N PRO A 488 -24.05 14.03 -15.58
CA PRO A 488 -25.15 14.81 -15.04
C PRO A 488 -25.76 14.07 -13.85
N TYR A 489 -26.50 14.77 -13.00
CA TYR A 489 -27.23 14.10 -11.93
C TYR A 489 -28.19 13.09 -12.56
N TYR A 490 -28.07 11.83 -12.13
CA TYR A 490 -28.91 10.74 -12.61
C TYR A 490 -29.52 10.01 -11.42
N VAL A 491 -30.70 9.45 -11.65
CA VAL A 491 -31.32 8.48 -10.75
C VAL A 491 -30.84 7.11 -11.19
N GLY A 492 -30.29 6.35 -10.25
CA GLY A 492 -29.85 4.98 -10.50
C GLY A 492 -31.03 4.06 -10.83
N ARG A 493 -30.73 2.85 -11.29
CA ARG A 493 -31.74 1.81 -11.57
C ARG A 493 -32.58 1.44 -10.33
N ASN A 494 -32.07 1.71 -9.14
CA ASN A 494 -32.77 1.57 -7.86
C ASN A 494 -32.23 2.57 -6.81
N ASP A 495 -32.86 2.60 -5.64
CA ASP A 495 -32.52 3.50 -4.54
C ASP A 495 -31.09 3.32 -4.04
N LEU A 496 -30.60 2.07 -3.95
CA LEU A 496 -29.25 1.78 -3.50
C LEU A 496 -28.21 2.29 -4.50
N GLU A 497 -28.47 2.14 -5.79
CA GLU A 497 -27.63 2.68 -6.84
C GLU A 497 -27.58 4.21 -6.82
N THR A 498 -28.74 4.85 -6.62
CA THR A 498 -28.86 6.30 -6.46
C THR A 498 -28.07 6.79 -5.25
N LEU A 499 -28.16 6.06 -4.13
CA LEU A 499 -27.41 6.36 -2.90
C LEU A 499 -25.90 6.23 -3.13
N MET A 500 -25.45 5.18 -3.83
CA MET A 500 -24.03 4.97 -4.16
C MET A 500 -23.48 6.03 -5.12
N ALA A 501 -24.29 6.56 -6.04
CA ALA A 501 -23.88 7.59 -6.99
C ALA A 501 -23.78 9.00 -6.36
N SER A 502 -24.36 9.19 -5.16
CA SER A 502 -24.45 10.49 -4.52
C SER A 502 -23.07 11.10 -4.21
N PRO A 503 -22.84 12.38 -4.51
CA PRO A 503 -21.62 13.09 -4.09
C PRO A 503 -21.68 13.58 -2.64
N ASN A 504 -22.79 13.39 -1.91
CA ASN A 504 -22.97 13.83 -0.53
C ASN A 504 -22.34 12.82 0.44
N SER A 505 -21.47 13.30 1.34
CA SER A 505 -20.80 12.43 2.30
C SER A 505 -21.76 11.79 3.32
N ASN A 506 -22.92 12.39 3.60
CA ASN A 506 -23.90 11.81 4.53
C ASN A 506 -24.55 10.54 3.96
N ASP A 507 -24.71 10.46 2.63
CA ASP A 507 -25.26 9.28 1.97
C ASP A 507 -24.29 8.10 2.06
N TRP A 508 -22.98 8.37 2.00
CA TRP A 508 -21.95 7.35 2.24
C TRP A 508 -21.95 6.86 3.69
N VAL A 509 -22.23 7.76 4.65
CA VAL A 509 -22.41 7.37 6.06
C VAL A 509 -23.58 6.41 6.16
N ARG A 510 -24.71 6.69 5.51
CA ARG A 510 -25.87 5.79 5.49
C ARG A 510 -25.54 4.41 4.92
N ILE A 511 -24.76 4.33 3.83
CA ILE A 511 -24.25 3.05 3.29
C ILE A 511 -23.40 2.33 4.33
N SER A 512 -22.51 3.05 5.02
CA SER A 512 -21.68 2.45 6.07
C SER A 512 -22.50 1.93 7.24
N GLU A 513 -23.62 2.57 7.57
CA GLU A 513 -24.52 2.13 8.64
C GLU A 513 -25.25 0.83 8.30
N MET A 514 -25.56 0.61 7.03
CA MET A 514 -26.13 -0.66 6.56
C MET A 514 -25.16 -1.84 6.74
N LEU A 515 -23.85 -1.59 6.77
CA LEU A 515 -22.81 -2.64 6.88
C LEU A 515 -22.21 -2.76 8.29
N LEU A 516 -22.08 -1.65 9.01
CA LEU A 516 -21.34 -1.55 10.28
C LEU A 516 -22.20 -1.02 11.43
N GLY A 517 -23.52 -0.96 11.27
CA GLY A 517 -24.45 -0.41 12.26
C GLY A 517 -24.43 1.11 12.36
N LYS A 518 -25.37 1.67 13.13
CA LYS A 518 -25.57 3.13 13.26
C LYS A 518 -24.35 3.84 13.81
N VAL A 519 -24.07 5.05 13.30
CA VAL A 519 -23.02 5.91 13.86
C VAL A 519 -23.52 6.61 15.13
N PRO A 520 -22.62 7.03 16.04
CA PRO A 520 -22.98 7.97 17.10
C PRO A 520 -23.45 9.31 16.51
N ASP A 521 -24.38 10.01 17.17
CA ASP A 521 -24.92 11.31 16.69
C ASP A 521 -23.84 12.39 16.48
N SER A 522 -22.72 12.28 17.19
CA SER A 522 -21.57 13.19 17.06
C SER A 522 -20.63 12.85 15.89
N PHE A 523 -20.85 11.75 15.18
CA PHE A 523 -19.98 11.30 14.11
C PHE A 523 -20.04 12.25 12.92
N GLN A 524 -18.86 12.68 12.47
CA GLN A 524 -18.74 13.51 11.28
C GLN A 524 -17.65 12.99 10.36
N PHE A 525 -18.00 12.79 9.11
CA PHE A 525 -17.06 12.44 8.06
C PHE A 525 -16.84 13.60 7.09
N LEU A 526 -15.58 13.85 6.77
CA LEU A 526 -15.18 14.73 5.68
C LEU A 526 -14.10 14.01 4.87
N PRO A 527 -14.26 13.84 3.55
CA PRO A 527 -13.30 13.13 2.71
C PRO A 527 -11.92 13.81 2.73
N LYS A 528 -10.85 13.01 2.64
CA LYS A 528 -9.46 13.49 2.65
C LYS A 528 -9.07 14.16 1.37
N HIS A 529 -9.45 13.54 0.27
CA HIS A 529 -9.21 14.14 -1.02
C HIS A 529 -10.16 15.33 -1.19
N LYS A 530 -9.67 16.40 -1.84
CA LYS A 530 -10.51 17.50 -2.35
C LYS A 530 -11.39 16.97 -3.51
N ALA A 531 -12.10 15.88 -3.29
CA ALA A 531 -13.23 15.50 -4.14
C ALA A 531 -14.24 16.64 -4.05
N ASN A 532 -14.96 16.92 -5.13
CA ASN A 532 -16.00 17.96 -5.13
C ASN A 532 -17.19 17.62 -4.21
N SER A 533 -17.14 16.45 -3.58
CA SER A 533 -18.03 15.99 -2.53
C SER A 533 -18.09 16.98 -1.38
N TYR A 534 -19.29 17.13 -0.84
CA TYR A 534 -19.61 18.12 0.15
C TYR A 534 -20.47 17.53 1.26
N LYS A 535 -20.40 18.17 2.42
CA LYS A 535 -21.41 18.08 3.47
C LYS A 535 -22.39 19.23 3.32
#